data_AF-A0A968YAI1-F1
#
_entry.id   AF-A0A968YAI1-F1
#
_cell.length_a   1.000
_cell.length_b   1.000
_cell.length_c   1.000
_cell.angle_alpha   90.00
_cell.angle_beta   90.00
_cell.angle_gamma   90.00
#
_symmetry.space_group_name_H-M   'P 1'
#
loop_
_entity.id
_entity.type
_entity.pdbx_description
1 polymer ?
#
loop_
_entity_poly.entity_id
_entity_poly.type
_entity_poly.pdbx_seq_one_letter_code
_entity_poly.pdbx_strand_id
1 'polypeptide(L)'
;MPPPEKMTSIFIQMYTLKTLSQDSEKRGKTMNSTALGFKNDYSSDRANEEKKRMSLTLSVDAVEKLEWLAKVQGGISLNEAIRRAIATEGYIRKEIEADSKLLVQKSNGDIRELVFR
;
A
#
# COMPACT_ATOMS: atom_id res chain seq x y z
N MET A 1 24.71 3.29 32.64
CA MET A 1 24.06 2.87 31.38
C MET A 1 23.30 1.58 31.63
N PRO A 2 21.96 1.59 31.60
CA PRO A 2 21.15 0.38 31.78
C PRO A 2 20.98 -0.40 30.46
N PRO A 3 20.75 -1.73 30.51
CA PRO A 3 20.73 -2.62 29.35
C PRO A 3 19.43 -2.53 28.52
N PRO A 4 19.48 -2.91 27.22
CA PRO A 4 18.48 -2.53 26.20
C PRO A 4 17.10 -3.20 26.32
N GLU A 5 16.89 -4.13 27.25
CA GLU A 5 15.59 -4.82 27.42
C GLU A 5 14.58 -4.05 28.29
N LYS A 6 15.00 -2.96 28.95
CA LYS A 6 14.10 -2.14 29.78
C LYS A 6 13.49 -0.93 29.05
N MET A 7 13.89 -0.68 27.80
CA MET A 7 13.37 0.44 27.00
C MET A 7 12.01 0.10 26.36
N THR A 8 11.71 -1.17 26.09
CA THR A 8 10.47 -1.57 25.40
C THR A 8 9.25 -1.68 26.34
N SER A 9 9.47 -1.91 27.63
CA SER A 9 8.40 -2.02 28.63
C SER A 9 7.82 -0.68 29.07
N ILE A 10 8.60 0.41 29.02
CA ILE A 10 8.13 1.76 29.42
C ILE A 10 7.21 2.34 28.34
N PHE A 11 7.42 1.99 27.07
CA PHE A 11 6.59 2.48 25.97
C PHE A 11 5.19 1.83 25.93
N ILE A 12 5.06 0.57 26.35
CA ILE A 12 3.74 -0.10 26.33
C ILE A 12 2.86 0.37 27.49
N GLN A 13 3.43 0.70 28.65
CA GLN A 13 2.67 1.11 29.83
C GLN A 13 2.14 2.55 29.77
N MET A 14 2.73 3.40 28.93
CA MET A 14 2.27 4.78 28.71
C MET A 14 1.01 4.87 27.83
N TYR A 15 0.70 3.87 27.01
CA TYR A 15 -0.47 3.91 26.11
C TYR A 15 -1.75 3.30 26.71
N THR A 16 -1.67 2.59 27.84
CA THR A 16 -2.84 1.95 28.45
C THR A 16 -3.46 2.74 29.61
N LEU A 17 -2.81 3.79 30.12
CA LEU A 17 -3.33 4.58 31.24
C LEU A 17 -4.00 5.90 30.84
N LYS A 18 -4.15 6.20 29.53
CA LYS A 18 -4.73 7.47 29.06
C LYS A 18 -6.21 7.42 28.68
N THR A 19 -6.90 6.31 28.93
CA THR A 19 -8.34 6.14 28.61
C THR A 19 -9.27 6.03 29.82
N LEU A 20 -8.75 6.21 31.04
CA LEU A 20 -9.54 6.16 32.28
C LEU A 20 -9.27 7.39 33.14
N SER A 21 -9.61 8.58 32.65
CA SER A 21 -9.72 9.77 33.51
C SER A 21 -10.47 10.89 32.81
N GLN A 22 -11.75 10.69 32.51
CA GLN A 22 -12.68 11.80 32.32
C GLN A 22 -14.07 11.40 32.82
N ASP A 23 -14.19 11.28 34.14
CA ASP A 23 -15.48 11.45 34.79
C ASP A 23 -15.33 12.44 35.94
N SER A 24 -16.32 13.33 36.02
CA SER A 24 -16.55 14.38 37.02
C SER A 24 -15.61 15.60 37.02
N GLU A 25 -16.11 16.72 36.46
CA GLU A 25 -16.22 18.02 37.14
C GLU A 25 -16.29 19.18 36.14
N LYS A 26 -17.49 19.74 35.93
CA LYS A 26 -17.83 21.13 36.28
C LYS A 26 -19.10 21.61 35.58
N ARG A 27 -20.13 21.81 36.41
CA ARG A 27 -21.22 22.76 36.16
C ARG A 27 -20.67 24.18 36.22
N GLY A 28 -21.07 25.03 35.28
CA GLY A 28 -21.19 26.48 35.51
C GLY A 28 -20.69 27.40 34.39
N LYS A 29 -21.66 28.12 33.81
CA LYS A 29 -21.59 29.51 33.30
C LYS A 29 -21.06 29.79 31.88
N THR A 30 -22.03 30.03 30.98
CA THR A 30 -22.21 31.24 30.13
C THR A 30 -20.96 32.07 29.76
N MET A 31 -20.60 32.11 28.48
CA MET A 31 -20.92 33.21 27.54
C MET A 31 -20.04 33.11 26.27
N ASN A 32 -20.71 33.26 25.13
CA ASN A 32 -20.28 33.88 23.86
C ASN A 32 -18.79 34.04 23.58
N SER A 33 -18.30 33.39 22.52
CA SER A 33 -17.62 34.11 21.43
C SER A 33 -17.39 33.18 20.24
N THR A 34 -17.99 33.56 19.11
CA THR A 34 -17.44 33.40 17.76
C THR A 34 -17.19 31.97 17.27
N ALA A 35 -18.19 31.46 16.54
CA ALA A 35 -18.05 30.35 15.62
C ALA A 35 -17.00 30.67 14.54
N LEU A 36 -15.76 30.25 14.76
CA LEU A 36 -14.81 29.96 13.70
C LEU A 36 -14.82 28.44 13.53
N GLY A 37 -15.67 27.99 12.61
CA GLY A 37 -15.76 26.59 12.22
C GLY A 37 -14.47 26.16 11.52
N PHE A 38 -13.54 25.59 12.27
CA PHE A 38 -12.50 24.75 11.70
C PHE A 38 -13.14 23.42 11.32
N LYS A 39 -13.64 23.34 10.07
CA LYS A 39 -13.89 22.04 9.44
C LYS A 39 -12.52 21.37 9.30
N ASN A 40 -12.31 20.32 10.09
CA ASN A 40 -11.21 19.39 9.84
C ASN A 40 -11.56 18.61 8.56
N ASP A 41 -11.32 19.22 7.42
CA ASP A 41 -11.30 18.58 6.11
C ASP A 41 -9.98 17.80 5.98
N TYR A 42 -9.71 16.88 6.92
CA TYR A 42 -8.79 15.77 6.65
C TYR A 42 -9.57 14.73 5.85
N SER A 43 -9.97 15.13 4.65
CA SER A 43 -10.37 14.24 3.59
C SER A 43 -9.21 13.28 3.41
N SER A 44 -9.40 12.02 3.81
CA SER A 44 -8.48 10.98 3.42
C SER A 44 -8.58 10.86 1.90
N ASP A 45 -7.77 11.62 1.17
CA ASP A 45 -7.50 11.46 -0.25
C ASP A 45 -6.73 10.16 -0.48
N ARG A 46 -7.27 9.04 0.02
CA ARG A 46 -7.10 7.77 -0.65
C ARG A 46 -7.90 7.94 -1.91
N ALA A 47 -7.22 8.41 -2.97
CA ALA A 47 -7.75 8.49 -4.31
C ALA A 47 -8.65 7.27 -4.51
N ASN A 48 -9.96 7.53 -4.59
CA ASN A 48 -10.93 6.50 -4.89
C ASN A 48 -10.70 6.18 -6.35
N GLU A 49 -9.66 5.38 -6.66
CA GLU A 49 -9.39 4.91 -8.00
C GLU A 49 -10.69 4.29 -8.51
N GLU A 50 -11.30 4.93 -9.50
CA GLU A 50 -12.58 4.50 -10.03
C GLU A 50 -12.41 3.10 -10.61
N LYS A 51 -12.86 2.08 -9.87
CA LYS A 51 -12.74 0.68 -10.29
C LYS A 51 -13.81 0.38 -11.32
N LYS A 52 -13.39 0.14 -12.56
CA LYS A 52 -14.28 -0.35 -13.62
C LYS A 52 -14.31 -1.88 -13.62
N ARG A 53 -15.50 -2.46 -13.46
CA ARG A 53 -15.71 -3.91 -13.65
C ARG A 53 -15.71 -4.24 -15.14
N MET A 54 -14.93 -5.24 -15.52
CA MET A 54 -14.85 -5.76 -16.89
C MET A 54 -14.97 -7.29 -16.89
N SER A 55 -15.52 -7.84 -17.97
CA SER A 55 -15.50 -9.29 -18.24
C SER A 55 -14.57 -9.53 -19.41
N LEU A 56 -13.65 -10.48 -19.27
CA LEU A 56 -12.62 -10.79 -20.28
C LEU A 56 -12.69 -12.28 -20.61
N THR A 57 -12.58 -12.59 -21.90
CA THR A 57 -12.39 -13.97 -22.37
C THR A 57 -10.92 -14.15 -22.71
N LEU A 58 -10.27 -15.12 -22.08
CA LEU A 58 -8.85 -15.41 -22.25
C LEU A 58 -8.67 -16.85 -22.77
N SER A 59 -7.56 -17.12 -23.44
CA SER A 59 -7.18 -18.50 -23.78
C SER A 59 -6.84 -19.29 -22.52
N VAL A 60 -6.97 -20.62 -22.58
CA VAL A 60 -6.62 -21.53 -21.46
C VAL A 60 -5.17 -21.28 -21.02
N ASP A 61 -4.25 -21.22 -21.98
CA ASP A 61 -2.83 -20.93 -21.75
C ASP A 61 -2.59 -19.57 -21.04
N ALA A 62 -3.37 -18.54 -21.36
CA ALA A 62 -3.26 -17.25 -20.67
C ALA A 62 -3.77 -17.32 -19.22
N VAL A 63 -4.83 -18.10 -18.96
CA VAL A 63 -5.34 -18.33 -17.61
C VAL A 63 -4.31 -19.10 -16.77
N GLU A 64 -3.71 -20.16 -17.33
CA GLU A 64 -2.66 -20.94 -16.66
C GLU A 64 -1.45 -20.07 -16.29
N LYS A 65 -1.03 -19.16 -17.19
CA LYS A 65 0.03 -18.18 -16.92
C LYS A 65 -0.33 -17.23 -15.79
N LEU A 66 -1.58 -16.75 -15.74
CA LEU A 66 -2.05 -15.87 -14.67
C LEU A 66 -2.13 -16.60 -13.32
N GLU A 67 -2.56 -17.85 -13.31
CA GLU A 67 -2.56 -18.70 -12.11
C GLU A 67 -1.14 -18.95 -11.60
N TRP A 68 -0.20 -19.21 -12.50
CA TRP A 68 1.21 -19.32 -12.15
C TRP A 68 1.75 -18.00 -11.55
N LEU A 69 1.48 -16.85 -12.19
CA LEU A 69 1.87 -15.53 -11.68
C LEU A 69 1.28 -15.27 -10.28
N ALA A 70 0.01 -15.60 -10.08
CA ALA A 70 -0.67 -15.47 -8.80
C ALA A 70 0.02 -16.30 -7.71
N LYS A 71 0.40 -17.53 -8.03
CA LYS A 71 1.09 -18.44 -7.11
C LYS A 71 2.48 -17.95 -6.73
N VAL A 72 3.32 -17.60 -7.71
CA VAL A 72 4.72 -17.19 -7.44
C VAL A 72 4.82 -15.86 -6.70
N GLN A 73 3.82 -15.00 -6.79
CA GLN A 73 3.76 -13.71 -6.08
C GLN A 73 3.15 -13.80 -4.67
N GLY A 74 3.07 -15.00 -4.09
CA GLY A 74 2.58 -15.22 -2.72
C GLY A 74 1.12 -15.63 -2.63
N GLY A 75 0.54 -16.21 -3.68
CA GLY A 75 -0.84 -16.71 -3.68
C GLY A 75 -1.89 -15.60 -3.73
N ILE A 76 -1.67 -14.60 -4.59
CA ILE A 76 -2.61 -13.47 -4.78
C ILE A 76 -3.84 -13.86 -5.62
N SER A 77 -4.89 -13.04 -5.60
CA SER A 77 -6.05 -13.23 -6.49
C SER A 77 -5.70 -13.03 -7.97
N LEU A 78 -6.43 -13.68 -8.88
CA LEU A 78 -6.25 -13.49 -10.33
C LEU A 78 -6.41 -12.02 -10.76
N ASN A 79 -7.37 -11.28 -10.19
CA ASN A 79 -7.54 -9.86 -10.50
C ASN A 79 -6.32 -9.02 -10.09
N GLU A 80 -5.66 -9.37 -9.00
CA GLU A 80 -4.41 -8.71 -8.58
C GLU A 80 -3.24 -9.11 -9.48
N ALA A 81 -3.16 -10.37 -9.89
CA ALA A 81 -2.16 -10.83 -10.85
C ALA A 81 -2.30 -10.08 -12.19
N ILE A 82 -3.53 -9.89 -12.68
CA ILE A 82 -3.81 -9.08 -13.88
C ILE A 82 -3.36 -7.63 -13.69
N ARG A 83 -3.72 -6.98 -12.57
CA ARG A 83 -3.29 -5.59 -12.29
C ARG A 83 -1.78 -5.45 -12.31
N ARG A 84 -1.06 -6.36 -11.65
CA ARG A 84 0.41 -6.34 -11.59
C ARG A 84 1.05 -6.63 -12.93
N ALA A 85 0.49 -7.57 -13.71
CA ALA A 85 0.95 -7.86 -15.06
C ALA A 85 0.83 -6.62 -15.96
N ILE A 86 -0.32 -5.93 -15.93
CA ILE A 86 -0.54 -4.68 -16.67
C ILE A 86 0.43 -3.58 -16.23
N ALA A 87 0.60 -3.40 -14.91
CA ALA A 87 1.53 -2.40 -14.39
C ALA A 87 2.98 -2.68 -14.81
N THR A 88 3.40 -3.95 -14.77
CA THR A 88 4.75 -4.37 -15.15
C THR A 88 4.98 -4.17 -16.64
N GLU A 89 4.05 -4.58 -17.49
CA GLU A 89 4.14 -4.36 -18.94
C GLU A 89 4.17 -2.86 -19.27
N GLY A 90 3.31 -2.07 -18.61
CA GLY A 90 3.30 -0.62 -18.78
C GLY A 90 4.61 0.04 -18.38
N TYR A 91 5.27 -0.47 -17.32
CA TYR A 91 6.61 -0.01 -16.94
C TYR A 91 7.65 -0.39 -17.99
N ILE A 92 7.70 -1.66 -18.40
CA ILE A 92 8.64 -2.16 -19.42
C ILE A 92 8.51 -1.37 -20.73
N ARG A 93 7.27 -1.10 -21.18
CA ARG A 93 7.00 -0.31 -22.39
C ARG A 93 7.56 1.10 -22.31
N LYS A 94 7.39 1.78 -21.17
CA LYS A 94 7.93 3.13 -20.95
C LYS A 94 9.45 3.15 -21.00
N GLU A 95 10.11 2.15 -20.42
CA GLU A 95 11.57 2.04 -20.46
C GLU A 95 12.07 1.79 -21.90
N ILE A 96 11.37 0.95 -22.67
CA ILE A 96 11.67 0.72 -24.10
C ILE A 96 11.52 2.01 -24.91
N GLU A 97 10.43 2.75 -24.70
CA GLU A 97 10.18 4.04 -25.37
C GLU A 97 11.23 5.11 -25.01
N ALA A 98 11.80 5.02 -23.81
CA ALA A 98 12.88 5.87 -23.33
C ALA A 98 14.28 5.41 -23.76
N ASP A 99 14.39 4.42 -24.65
CA ASP A 99 15.66 3.81 -25.10
C ASP A 99 16.54 3.28 -23.95
N SER A 100 15.88 2.80 -22.88
CA SER A 100 16.55 2.30 -21.68
C SER A 100 16.85 0.81 -21.79
N LYS A 101 17.92 0.37 -21.11
CA LYS A 101 18.37 -1.02 -21.07
C LYS A 101 17.72 -1.76 -19.90
N LEU A 102 17.08 -2.90 -20.19
CA LEU A 102 16.52 -3.77 -19.15
C LEU A 102 17.49 -4.92 -18.84
N LEU A 103 17.85 -5.09 -17.57
CA LEU A 103 18.77 -6.12 -17.10
C LEU A 103 18.01 -7.19 -16.29
N VAL A 104 18.31 -8.46 -16.54
CA VAL A 104 17.83 -9.59 -15.74
C VAL A 104 19.00 -10.18 -14.98
N GLN A 105 18.87 -10.20 -13.66
CA GLN A 105 19.81 -10.90 -12.79
C GLN A 105 19.22 -12.25 -12.36
N LYS A 106 19.95 -13.32 -12.63
CA LYS A 106 19.63 -14.65 -12.12
C LYS A 106 20.10 -14.80 -10.67
N SER A 107 19.55 -15.78 -9.97
CA SER A 107 19.93 -16.09 -8.58
C SER A 107 21.40 -16.47 -8.40
N ASN A 108 22.06 -16.96 -9.47
CA ASN A 108 23.50 -17.24 -9.48
C ASN A 108 24.38 -16.01 -9.71
N GLY A 109 23.79 -14.82 -9.83
CA GLY A 109 24.51 -13.56 -10.08
C GLY A 109 24.73 -13.23 -11.56
N ASP A 110 24.37 -14.13 -12.49
CA ASP A 110 24.49 -13.85 -13.93
C ASP A 110 23.56 -12.71 -14.33
N ILE A 111 24.10 -11.70 -14.98
CA ILE A 111 23.35 -10.57 -15.54
C ILE A 111 23.22 -10.75 -17.05
N ARG A 112 22.00 -10.59 -17.58
CA ARG A 112 21.71 -10.60 -19.02
C ARG A 112 20.97 -9.33 -19.42
N GLU A 113 21.32 -8.77 -20.56
CA GLU A 113 20.59 -7.66 -21.17
C GLU A 113 19.42 -8.19 -22.00
N LEU A 114 18.24 -7.61 -21.80
CA LEU A 114 17.06 -7.82 -22.64
C LEU A 114 17.01 -6.73 -23.70
N VAL A 115 17.08 -7.14 -24.97
CA VAL A 115 16.95 -6.23 -26.11
C VAL A 115 15.56 -6.41 -26.70
N PHE A 116 14.78 -5.34 -26.70
CA PHE A 116 13.47 -5.27 -27.33
C PHE A 116 13.63 -4.59 -28.70
N ARG A 117 12.96 -5.12 -29.74
CA ARG A 117 13.00 -4.62 -31.11
C ARG A 117 11.62 -4.11 -31.53
#